data_AF-A0AAU7CRN4-F1
#
_entry.id   AF-A0AAU7CRN4-F1
#
_cell.length_a   1.000
_cell.length_b   1.000
_cell.length_c   1.000
_cell.angle_alpha   90.00
_cell.angle_beta   90.00
_cell.angle_gamma   90.00
#
_symmetry.space_group_name_H-M   'P 1'
#
loop_
_entity.id
_entity.type
_entity.pdbx_description
1 polymer ?
#
loop_
_entity_poly.entity_id
_entity_poly.type
_entity_poly.pdbx_seq_one_letter_code
_entity_poly.pdbx_strand_id
1 'polypeptide(L)'
;MVSPLNDLIGRWVASVGIDPKLVPASIKLETHFDHAPAPSRPGADPQQIKAWEQRHGYLLPDGLRAWLLLSNGFYLDGPLIHPLSAIGPMVPFARVPDLVVQPESWFELGNPNVETVCIDLAYRWPGGDFPIFTSGDDQTHSRPRMIASGFNSWFLEVLKQGGREFWFDPGFSSLGDPWVEHRRHTPAPPLPDRLRPLAARVLPLMRPGADDRSIANSLGISRGDVEVLFRHLQHGSANFAGP
;
A
#
# COMPACT_ATOMS: atom_id res chain seq x y z
N MET A 1 22.42 -5.27 28.51
CA MET A 1 21.87 -6.20 27.50
C MET A 1 21.21 -5.35 26.44
N VAL A 2 21.42 -5.64 25.15
CA VAL A 2 20.72 -4.94 24.06
C VAL A 2 19.27 -5.42 24.07
N SER A 3 18.30 -4.51 24.06
CA SER A 3 16.88 -4.88 23.96
C SER A 3 16.65 -5.74 22.70
N PRO A 4 15.81 -6.80 22.76
CA PRO A 4 15.52 -7.65 21.60
C PRO A 4 15.10 -6.85 20.36
N LEU A 5 14.34 -5.76 20.53
CA LEU A 5 13.93 -4.90 19.42
C LEU A 5 15.11 -4.14 18.80
N ASN A 6 16.02 -3.64 19.62
CA ASN A 6 17.22 -2.94 19.15
C ASN A 6 18.11 -3.88 18.31
N ASP A 7 18.23 -5.16 18.68
CA ASP A 7 18.94 -6.17 17.87
C ASP A 7 18.26 -6.40 16.51
N LEU A 8 16.94 -6.59 16.49
CA LEU A 8 16.19 -6.78 15.24
C LEU A 8 16.32 -5.58 14.29
N ILE A 9 16.18 -4.36 14.81
CA ILE A 9 16.35 -3.14 14.02
C ILE A 9 17.78 -3.03 13.49
N GLY A 10 18.79 -3.30 14.34
CA GLY A 10 20.20 -3.29 13.91
C GLY A 10 20.49 -4.28 12.79
N ARG A 11 19.95 -5.50 12.89
CA ARG A 11 20.07 -6.53 11.84
C ARG A 11 19.36 -6.14 10.55
N TRP A 12 18.15 -5.59 10.65
CA TRP A 12 17.40 -5.07 9.51
C TRP A 12 18.21 -3.98 8.79
N VAL A 13 18.62 -2.93 9.51
CA VAL A 13 19.43 -1.81 9.01
C VAL A 13 20.68 -2.29 8.28
N ALA A 14 21.43 -3.22 8.88
CA ALA A 14 22.63 -3.79 8.28
C ALA A 14 22.32 -4.57 7.00
N SER A 15 21.23 -5.35 6.97
CA SER A 15 20.86 -6.18 5.81
C SER A 15 20.42 -5.39 4.58
N VAL A 16 19.83 -4.20 4.78
CA VAL A 16 19.32 -3.36 3.68
C VAL A 16 20.22 -2.15 3.39
N GLY A 17 21.35 -2.04 4.08
CA GLY A 17 22.36 -1.00 3.84
C GLY A 17 21.95 0.41 4.26
N ILE A 18 21.08 0.54 5.28
CA ILE A 18 20.71 1.85 5.84
C ILE A 18 21.87 2.40 6.68
N ASP A 19 22.17 3.71 6.59
CA ASP A 19 23.11 4.36 7.50
C ASP A 19 22.59 4.27 8.94
N PRO A 20 23.31 3.61 9.87
CA PRO A 20 22.89 3.47 11.26
C PRO A 20 22.61 4.80 11.96
N LYS A 21 23.18 5.92 11.50
CA LYS A 21 22.92 7.26 12.05
C LYS A 21 21.49 7.76 11.83
N LEU A 22 20.76 7.16 10.88
CA LEU A 22 19.36 7.50 10.59
C LEU A 22 18.39 6.81 11.57
N VAL A 23 18.85 5.80 12.29
CA VAL A 23 18.07 5.03 13.26
C VAL A 23 17.97 5.82 14.56
N PRO A 24 16.79 5.87 15.21
CA PRO A 24 16.66 6.49 16.53
C PRO A 24 17.61 5.86 17.56
N ALA A 25 18.07 6.65 18.52
CA ALA A 25 18.88 6.14 19.62
C ALA A 25 18.14 5.04 20.40
N SER A 26 18.86 4.01 20.86
CA SER A 26 18.27 2.84 21.52
C SER A 26 17.33 3.18 22.68
N ILE A 27 17.67 4.20 23.47
CA ILE A 27 16.83 4.67 24.58
C ILE A 27 15.46 5.18 24.11
N LYS A 28 15.38 5.82 22.92
CA LYS A 28 14.11 6.26 22.34
C LYS A 28 13.29 5.06 21.87
N LEU A 29 13.92 4.09 21.23
CA LEU A 29 13.26 2.87 20.80
C LEU A 29 12.68 2.10 22.00
N GLU A 30 13.44 1.98 23.07
CA GLU A 30 12.99 1.34 24.31
C GLU A 30 11.83 2.12 24.94
N THR A 31 11.94 3.45 25.04
CA THR A 31 10.88 4.29 25.60
C THR A 31 9.55 4.15 24.86
N HIS A 32 9.59 4.00 23.53
CA HIS A 32 8.38 3.97 22.70
C HIS A 32 7.79 2.57 22.51
N PHE A 33 8.61 1.52 22.54
CA PHE A 33 8.20 0.18 22.10
C PHE A 33 8.49 -0.94 23.11
N ASP A 34 9.21 -0.67 24.21
CA ASP A 34 9.50 -1.68 25.24
C ASP A 34 8.34 -1.79 26.24
N HIS A 35 7.22 -2.33 25.75
CA HIS A 35 6.03 -2.61 26.53
C HIS A 35 5.56 -4.07 26.34
N ALA A 36 4.71 -4.56 27.24
CA ALA A 36 4.06 -5.86 27.11
C ALA A 36 2.68 -5.71 26.44
N PRO A 37 2.35 -6.50 25.41
CA PRO A 37 3.18 -7.55 24.80
C PRO A 37 4.30 -6.95 23.93
N ALA A 38 5.38 -7.72 23.75
CA ALA A 38 6.50 -7.32 22.91
C ALA A 38 6.00 -6.93 21.49
N PRO A 39 6.58 -5.90 20.87
CA PRO A 39 6.09 -5.36 19.59
C PRO A 39 6.45 -6.24 18.39
N SER A 40 7.41 -7.16 18.54
CA SER A 40 7.86 -8.09 17.51
C SER A 40 7.22 -9.48 17.65
N ARG A 41 7.13 -10.20 16.54
CA ARG A 41 6.81 -11.64 16.48
C ARG A 41 7.99 -12.43 15.91
N PRO A 42 8.04 -13.77 16.06
CA PRO A 42 9.00 -14.59 15.33
C PRO A 42 8.97 -14.29 13.83
N GLY A 43 10.14 -14.32 13.19
CA GLY A 43 10.26 -14.09 11.75
C GLY A 43 9.45 -15.08 10.91
N ALA A 44 9.03 -14.63 9.73
CA ALA A 44 8.33 -15.45 8.74
C ALA A 44 9.28 -16.46 8.08
N ASP A 45 8.74 -17.60 7.67
CA ASP A 45 9.48 -18.57 6.85
C ASP A 45 9.77 -17.96 5.45
N PRO A 46 11.02 -17.97 4.97
CA PRO A 46 11.35 -17.56 3.60
C PRO A 46 10.47 -18.21 2.51
N GLN A 47 10.04 -19.45 2.70
CA GLN A 47 9.16 -20.15 1.76
C GLN A 47 7.75 -19.56 1.74
N GLN A 48 7.24 -19.10 2.89
CA GLN A 48 5.95 -18.41 2.95
C GLN A 48 5.99 -17.07 2.24
N ILE A 49 7.08 -16.32 2.37
CA ILE A 49 7.28 -15.06 1.61
C ILE A 49 7.26 -15.35 0.12
N LYS A 50 8.03 -16.35 -0.34
CA LYS A 50 8.04 -16.72 -1.76
C LYS A 50 6.65 -17.16 -2.25
N ALA A 51 5.91 -17.93 -1.44
CA ALA A 51 4.56 -18.37 -1.78
C ALA A 51 3.59 -17.18 -1.87
N TRP A 52 3.73 -16.19 -0.99
CA TRP A 52 2.97 -14.95 -1.05
C TRP A 52 3.26 -14.19 -2.35
N GLU A 53 4.55 -14.00 -2.69
CA GLU A 53 4.96 -13.32 -3.92
C GLU A 53 4.46 -14.03 -5.18
N GLN A 54 4.51 -15.36 -5.20
CA GLN A 54 3.98 -16.18 -6.29
C GLN A 54 2.45 -16.11 -6.41
N ARG A 55 1.74 -16.14 -5.28
CA ARG A 55 0.28 -16.06 -5.25
C ARG A 55 -0.23 -14.73 -5.77
N HIS A 56 0.45 -13.64 -5.42
CA HIS A 56 0.01 -12.28 -5.74
C HIS A 56 0.63 -11.73 -7.03
N GLY A 57 1.71 -12.35 -7.54
CA GLY A 57 2.40 -11.90 -8.74
C GLY A 57 3.27 -10.65 -8.54
N TYR A 58 3.50 -10.25 -7.29
CA TYR A 58 4.32 -9.09 -6.92
C TYR A 58 5.46 -9.51 -6.01
N LEU A 59 6.62 -8.87 -6.17
CA LEU A 59 7.74 -9.01 -5.25
C LEU A 59 7.56 -8.03 -4.09
N LEU A 60 7.90 -8.46 -2.88
CA LEU A 60 7.96 -7.54 -1.74
C LEU A 60 9.22 -6.66 -1.87
N PRO A 61 9.17 -5.40 -1.40
CA PRO A 61 10.37 -4.58 -1.26
C PRO A 61 11.41 -5.29 -0.39
N ASP A 62 12.69 -5.19 -0.74
CA ASP A 62 13.79 -5.83 0.01
C ASP A 62 13.77 -5.45 1.49
N GLY A 63 13.42 -4.18 1.76
CA GLY A 63 13.16 -3.64 3.09
C GLY A 63 12.16 -4.42 3.91
N LEU A 64 10.97 -4.63 3.35
CA LEU A 64 9.86 -5.32 3.99
C LEU A 64 10.14 -6.81 4.11
N ARG A 65 10.73 -7.42 3.06
CA ARG A 65 11.16 -8.82 3.08
C ARG A 65 12.17 -9.07 4.21
N ALA A 66 13.20 -8.23 4.31
CA ALA A 66 14.21 -8.34 5.36
C ALA A 66 13.61 -8.18 6.76
N TRP A 67 12.68 -7.23 6.93
CA TRP A 67 11.95 -7.09 8.19
C TRP A 67 11.13 -8.33 8.52
N LEU A 68 10.32 -8.84 7.58
CA LEU A 68 9.45 -10.00 7.83
C LEU A 68 10.23 -11.27 8.20
N LEU A 69 11.44 -11.46 7.65
CA LEU A 69 12.34 -12.56 8.03
C LEU A 69 12.86 -12.45 9.47
N LEU A 70 12.92 -11.23 10.02
CA LEU A 70 13.33 -10.95 11.39
C LEU A 70 12.13 -10.93 12.34
N SER A 71 11.02 -10.33 11.90
CA SER A 71 9.77 -10.23 12.64
C SER A 71 8.54 -10.24 11.73
N ASN A 72 7.69 -11.26 11.90
CA ASN A 72 6.46 -11.38 11.14
C ASN A 72 5.37 -10.43 11.66
N GLY A 73 5.51 -9.15 11.31
CA GLY A 73 4.69 -8.05 11.78
C GLY A 73 5.41 -7.17 12.81
N PHE A 74 4.83 -6.01 13.11
CA PHE A 74 5.32 -5.07 14.12
C PHE A 74 4.14 -4.33 14.73
N TYR A 75 4.07 -4.28 16.06
CA TYR A 75 2.85 -3.93 16.79
C TYR A 75 3.09 -2.87 17.86
N LEU A 76 2.12 -1.97 17.98
CA LEU A 76 1.93 -1.09 19.14
C LEU A 76 0.52 -1.39 19.69
N ASP A 77 -0.39 -0.41 19.67
CA ASP A 77 -1.83 -0.62 19.91
C ASP A 77 -2.50 -1.40 18.75
N GLY A 78 -2.05 -1.11 17.53
CA GLY A 78 -2.41 -1.82 16.29
C GLY A 78 -1.18 -2.38 15.55
N PRO A 79 -1.39 -3.17 14.48
CA PRO A 79 -0.31 -3.60 13.61
C PRO A 79 0.24 -2.40 12.83
N LEU A 80 1.39 -1.87 13.24
CA LEU A 80 2.17 -0.93 12.43
C LEU A 80 2.59 -1.60 11.11
N ILE A 81 2.98 -2.87 11.18
CA ILE A 81 3.19 -3.75 10.04
C ILE A 81 2.41 -5.04 10.30
N HIS A 82 1.53 -5.42 9.38
CA HIS A 82 0.81 -6.68 9.41
C HIS A 82 1.76 -7.87 9.30
N PRO A 83 1.41 -9.02 9.91
CA PRO A 83 2.08 -10.27 9.58
C PRO A 83 1.83 -10.60 8.11
N LEU A 84 2.72 -11.36 7.48
CA LEU A 84 2.67 -11.71 6.06
C LEU A 84 1.30 -12.26 5.62
N SER A 85 0.64 -13.04 6.47
CA SER A 85 -0.69 -13.62 6.18
C SER A 85 -1.82 -12.58 6.09
N ALA A 86 -1.62 -11.39 6.66
CA ALA A 86 -2.58 -10.28 6.65
C ALA A 86 -2.18 -9.14 5.71
N ILE A 87 -0.98 -9.19 5.10
CA ILE A 87 -0.64 -8.31 3.98
C ILE A 87 -1.40 -8.85 2.76
N GLY A 88 -2.52 -8.21 2.43
CA GLY A 88 -3.44 -8.64 1.37
C GLY A 88 -3.90 -7.47 0.51
N PRO A 89 -4.65 -7.75 -0.57
CA PRO A 89 -5.24 -6.70 -1.40
C PRO A 89 -6.01 -5.71 -0.54
N MET A 90 -5.79 -4.42 -0.79
CA MET A 90 -6.40 -3.38 0.03
C MET A 90 -7.92 -3.40 -0.04
N VAL A 91 -8.54 -3.11 1.09
CA VAL A 91 -9.96 -2.82 1.22
C VAL A 91 -10.10 -1.29 1.32
N PRO A 92 -10.89 -0.64 0.45
CA PRO A 92 -11.03 0.80 0.47
C PRO A 92 -11.85 1.26 1.68
N PHE A 93 -11.24 2.10 2.54
CA PHE A 93 -11.89 2.74 3.69
C PHE A 93 -12.35 4.17 3.40
N ALA A 94 -11.77 4.82 2.38
CA ALA A 94 -12.22 6.10 1.86
C ALA A 94 -12.42 6.03 0.36
N ARG A 95 -13.22 6.98 -0.15
CA ARG A 95 -13.34 7.17 -1.59
C ARG A 95 -12.06 7.77 -2.14
N VAL A 96 -11.47 7.09 -3.11
CA VAL A 96 -10.38 7.65 -3.92
C VAL A 96 -11.01 8.30 -5.16
N PRO A 97 -10.92 9.62 -5.33
CA PRO A 97 -11.50 10.29 -6.49
C PRO A 97 -11.01 9.66 -7.80
N ASP A 98 -11.89 9.55 -8.79
CA ASP A 98 -11.59 8.99 -10.12
C ASP A 98 -11.14 7.52 -10.15
N LEU A 99 -11.15 6.82 -9.00
CA LEU A 99 -10.88 5.40 -8.93
C LEU A 99 -12.20 4.62 -8.92
N VAL A 100 -12.42 3.80 -9.97
CA VAL A 100 -13.61 2.96 -10.08
C VAL A 100 -13.29 1.53 -9.70
N VAL A 101 -12.16 1.01 -10.17
CA VAL A 101 -11.65 -0.32 -9.84
C VAL A 101 -10.28 -0.19 -9.20
N GLN A 102 -10.12 -0.67 -7.97
CA GLN A 102 -8.85 -0.58 -7.26
C GLN A 102 -7.72 -1.33 -7.98
N PRO A 103 -6.49 -0.79 -8.02
CA PRO A 103 -5.35 -1.50 -8.58
C PRO A 103 -5.05 -2.78 -7.78
N GLU A 104 -4.75 -3.86 -8.49
CA GLU A 104 -4.41 -5.15 -7.87
C GLU A 104 -3.05 -5.12 -7.14
N SER A 105 -2.23 -4.10 -7.43
CA SER A 105 -0.93 -3.86 -6.82
C SER A 105 -0.99 -3.17 -5.47
N TRP A 106 -2.18 -2.76 -5.01
CA TRP A 106 -2.37 -2.06 -3.74
C TRP A 106 -2.61 -3.06 -2.60
N PHE A 107 -1.69 -3.11 -1.65
CA PHE A 107 -1.73 -4.02 -0.51
C PHE A 107 -1.75 -3.27 0.81
N GLU A 108 -2.48 -3.79 1.80
CA GLU A 108 -2.45 -3.28 3.17
C GLU A 108 -1.17 -3.72 3.86
N LEU A 109 -0.40 -2.74 4.33
CA LEU A 109 0.84 -2.95 5.06
C LEU A 109 0.61 -2.96 6.57
N GLY A 110 -0.33 -2.16 7.07
CA GLY A 110 -0.60 -2.04 8.50
C GLY A 110 -1.83 -1.17 8.77
N ASN A 111 -2.36 -1.27 9.99
CA ASN A 111 -3.40 -0.39 10.50
C ASN A 111 -2.98 0.10 11.90
N PRO A 112 -2.10 1.13 11.96
CA PRO A 112 -1.52 1.60 13.20
C PRO A 112 -2.54 2.16 14.18
N ASN A 113 -3.57 2.87 13.69
CA ASN A 113 -4.63 3.45 14.52
C ASN A 113 -5.85 3.92 13.69
N VAL A 114 -5.76 5.08 13.02
CA VAL A 114 -6.90 5.68 12.29
C VAL A 114 -6.92 5.25 10.83
N GLU A 115 -5.78 5.34 10.14
CA GLU A 115 -5.70 5.05 8.72
C GLU A 115 -4.92 3.79 8.42
N THR A 116 -5.41 3.02 7.44
CA THR A 116 -4.67 1.90 6.89
C THR A 116 -3.52 2.42 6.04
N VAL A 117 -2.32 1.94 6.35
CA VAL A 117 -1.12 2.16 5.56
C VAL A 117 -1.04 1.09 4.48
N CYS A 118 -0.84 1.52 3.25
CA CYS A 118 -0.82 0.66 2.07
C CYS A 118 0.47 0.85 1.28
N ILE A 119 0.78 -0.13 0.44
CA ILE A 119 1.91 -0.11 -0.49
C ILE A 119 1.41 -0.37 -1.91
N ASP A 120 1.98 0.35 -2.88
CA ASP A 120 1.74 0.08 -4.31
C ASP A 120 2.94 -0.65 -4.93
N LEU A 121 2.71 -1.90 -5.32
CA LEU A 121 3.74 -2.77 -5.89
C LEU A 121 3.85 -2.69 -7.43
N ALA A 122 3.08 -1.83 -8.10
CA ALA A 122 3.09 -1.74 -9.57
C ALA A 122 4.27 -0.93 -10.12
N TYR A 123 4.78 0.03 -9.35
CA TYR A 123 5.83 0.93 -9.82
C TYR A 123 6.81 1.31 -8.70
N ARG A 124 8.00 1.74 -9.12
CA ARG A 124 9.00 2.33 -8.23
C ARG A 124 8.92 3.84 -8.31
N TRP A 125 8.87 4.51 -7.16
CA TRP A 125 8.93 5.96 -7.09
C TRP A 125 10.26 6.49 -7.66
N PRO A 126 10.27 7.62 -8.39
CA PRO A 126 11.52 8.21 -8.87
C PRO A 126 12.50 8.50 -7.73
N GLY A 127 13.67 7.85 -7.77
CA GLY A 127 14.67 7.95 -6.70
C GLY A 127 14.30 7.23 -5.40
N GLY A 128 13.27 6.38 -5.41
CA GLY A 128 12.80 5.59 -4.28
C GLY A 128 12.53 4.13 -4.64
N ASP A 129 11.58 3.54 -3.94
CA ASP A 129 11.14 2.15 -4.08
C ASP A 129 9.61 2.11 -4.30
N PHE A 130 8.97 0.98 -4.04
CA PHE A 130 7.52 0.86 -4.01
C PHE A 130 6.91 1.80 -2.97
N PRO A 131 6.09 2.78 -3.38
CA PRO A 131 5.75 3.85 -2.48
C PRO A 131 4.62 3.48 -1.53
N ILE A 132 4.59 4.18 -0.40
CA ILE A 132 3.69 3.94 0.72
C ILE A 132 2.68 5.07 0.78
N PHE A 133 1.41 4.73 0.98
CA PHE A 133 0.32 5.69 1.05
C PHE A 133 -0.66 5.32 2.16
N THR A 134 -1.54 6.23 2.54
CA THR A 134 -2.68 5.89 3.40
C THR A 134 -3.96 5.79 2.59
N SER A 135 -4.85 4.90 3.00
CA SER A 135 -6.14 4.70 2.35
C SER A 135 -7.08 5.91 2.46
N GLY A 136 -6.77 6.86 3.33
CA GLY A 136 -7.76 7.82 3.83
C GLY A 136 -8.76 7.17 4.77
N ASP A 137 -9.66 7.99 5.31
CA ASP A 137 -10.86 7.57 6.03
C ASP A 137 -11.99 8.60 5.83
N ASP A 138 -13.10 8.16 5.24
CA ASP A 138 -14.27 9.02 4.99
C ASP A 138 -14.89 9.51 6.31
N GLN A 139 -14.81 8.74 7.41
CA GLN A 139 -15.39 9.09 8.71
C GLN A 139 -14.68 10.27 9.36
N THR A 140 -13.35 10.32 9.22
CA THR A 140 -12.51 11.42 9.73
C THR A 140 -12.24 12.50 8.67
N HIS A 141 -12.89 12.41 7.50
CA HIS A 141 -12.70 13.32 6.36
C HIS A 141 -11.25 13.39 5.86
N SER A 142 -10.53 12.30 6.05
CA SER A 142 -9.13 12.20 5.73
C SER A 142 -8.92 11.60 4.34
N ARG A 143 -8.19 12.30 3.47
CA ARG A 143 -8.01 11.89 2.08
C ARG A 143 -6.84 10.91 1.88
N PRO A 144 -6.94 9.94 0.96
CA PRO A 144 -5.80 9.12 0.56
C PRO A 144 -4.60 9.98 0.12
N ARG A 145 -3.39 9.57 0.47
CA ARG A 145 -2.17 10.36 0.19
C ARG A 145 -0.89 9.53 0.28
N MET A 146 0.07 9.88 -0.55
CA MET A 146 1.41 9.28 -0.52
C MET A 146 2.20 9.78 0.70
N ILE A 147 2.64 8.87 1.56
CA ILE A 147 3.34 9.19 2.81
C ILE A 147 4.83 8.84 2.82
N ALA A 148 5.29 8.01 1.89
CA ALA A 148 6.71 7.81 1.66
C ALA A 148 6.99 7.26 0.26
N SER A 149 8.22 7.47 -0.23
CA SER A 149 8.70 6.93 -1.49
C SER A 149 9.16 5.47 -1.40
N GLY A 150 8.98 4.79 -0.26
CA GLY A 150 9.48 3.44 -0.03
C GLY A 150 9.30 2.94 1.41
N PHE A 151 9.31 1.61 1.58
CA PHE A 151 9.18 0.97 2.90
C PHE A 151 10.26 1.43 3.88
N ASN A 152 11.53 1.46 3.47
CA ASN A 152 12.64 1.80 4.37
C ASN A 152 12.52 3.22 4.94
N SER A 153 12.21 4.20 4.09
CA SER A 153 12.01 5.60 4.52
C SER A 153 10.80 5.74 5.45
N TRP A 154 9.70 5.05 5.13
CA TRP A 154 8.51 5.06 5.96
C TRP A 154 8.79 4.42 7.33
N PHE A 155 9.38 3.23 7.35
CA PHE A 155 9.59 2.49 8.59
C PHE A 155 10.59 3.19 9.51
N LEU A 156 11.66 3.79 8.96
CA LEU A 156 12.55 4.66 9.74
C LEU A 156 11.81 5.84 10.37
N GLU A 157 10.90 6.48 9.64
CA GLU A 157 10.11 7.59 10.17
C GLU A 157 9.15 7.12 11.26
N VAL A 158 8.46 6.00 11.07
CA VAL A 158 7.63 5.36 12.11
C VAL A 158 8.43 5.11 13.39
N LEU A 159 9.66 4.60 13.28
CA LEU A 159 10.54 4.40 14.43
C LEU A 159 10.92 5.71 15.12
N LYS A 160 11.23 6.78 14.36
CA LYS A 160 11.55 8.11 14.92
C LYS A 160 10.37 8.75 15.63
N GLN A 161 9.16 8.49 15.14
CA GLN A 161 7.92 9.07 15.62
C GLN A 161 7.26 8.22 16.72
N GLY A 162 7.89 7.12 17.12
CA GLY A 162 7.39 6.23 18.17
C GLY A 162 6.11 5.50 17.79
N GLY A 163 5.94 5.15 16.51
CA GLY A 163 4.76 4.42 16.03
C GLY A 163 3.57 5.30 15.68
N ARG A 164 3.62 6.61 15.93
CA ARG A 164 2.52 7.53 15.65
C ARG A 164 2.32 7.75 14.15
N GLU A 165 1.07 8.04 13.79
CA GLU A 165 0.64 8.45 12.46
C GLU A 165 1.09 9.89 12.16
N PHE A 166 2.38 10.06 11.88
CA PHE A 166 3.04 11.35 11.68
C PHE A 166 2.49 12.16 10.50
N TRP A 167 1.74 11.53 9.60
CA TRP A 167 1.08 12.21 8.49
C TRP A 167 -0.11 13.08 8.91
N PHE A 168 -0.52 13.03 10.17
CA PHE A 168 -1.48 13.98 10.75
C PHE A 168 -0.82 15.24 11.34
N ASP A 169 0.51 15.31 11.38
CA ASP A 169 1.20 16.49 11.91
C ASP A 169 0.92 17.73 11.02
N PRO A 170 0.67 18.93 11.60
CA PRO A 170 0.30 20.14 10.83
C PRO A 170 1.29 20.59 9.75
N GLY A 171 2.54 20.09 9.76
CA GLY A 171 3.57 20.38 8.77
C GLY A 171 3.84 19.25 7.79
N PHE A 172 3.09 18.14 7.87
CA PHE A 172 3.30 17.01 6.99
C PHE A 172 2.98 17.38 5.53
N SER A 173 3.92 17.10 4.63
CA SER A 173 3.77 17.33 3.20
C SER A 173 3.68 16.00 2.48
N SER A 174 2.48 15.68 1.97
CA SER A 174 2.25 14.51 1.12
C SER A 174 3.09 14.56 -0.15
N LEU A 175 3.50 13.39 -0.65
CA LEU A 175 4.18 13.26 -1.94
C LEU A 175 3.22 13.28 -3.14
N GLY A 176 1.90 13.21 -2.90
CA GLY A 176 0.89 13.22 -3.95
C GLY A 176 -0.38 12.44 -3.61
N ASP A 177 -1.27 12.33 -4.59
CA ASP A 177 -2.45 11.46 -4.56
C ASP A 177 -2.08 10.07 -5.08
N PRO A 178 -2.42 8.98 -4.36
CA PRO A 178 -1.98 7.64 -4.72
C PRO A 178 -2.50 7.17 -6.08
N TRP A 179 -3.72 7.55 -6.47
CA TRP A 179 -4.27 7.15 -7.76
C TRP A 179 -3.67 7.95 -8.92
N VAL A 180 -3.48 9.26 -8.73
CA VAL A 180 -2.81 10.11 -9.73
C VAL A 180 -1.39 9.62 -9.99
N GLU A 181 -0.62 9.33 -8.95
CA GLU A 181 0.75 8.86 -9.10
C GLU A 181 0.81 7.42 -9.67
N HIS A 182 -0.09 6.53 -9.25
CA HIS A 182 -0.21 5.21 -9.88
C HIS A 182 -0.41 5.31 -11.40
N ARG A 183 -1.37 6.13 -11.86
CA ARG A 183 -1.62 6.33 -13.30
C ARG A 183 -0.44 6.97 -14.03
N ARG A 184 0.30 7.85 -13.37
CA ARG A 184 1.48 8.50 -13.96
C ARG A 184 2.59 7.50 -14.24
N HIS A 185 2.76 6.51 -13.37
CA HIS A 185 3.89 5.58 -13.41
C HIS A 185 3.57 4.19 -13.96
N THR A 186 2.29 3.80 -13.96
CA THR A 186 1.83 2.50 -14.42
C THR A 186 1.07 2.63 -15.74
N PRO A 187 1.44 1.88 -16.80
CA PRO A 187 0.69 1.91 -18.05
C PRO A 187 -0.71 1.32 -17.86
N ALA A 188 -1.65 1.76 -18.69
CA ALA A 188 -2.97 1.16 -18.74
C ALA A 188 -2.86 -0.36 -19.02
N PRO A 189 -3.57 -1.23 -18.28
CA PRO A 189 -3.62 -2.65 -18.57
C PRO A 189 -4.03 -2.90 -20.03
N PRO A 190 -3.46 -3.90 -20.72
CA PRO A 190 -3.77 -4.15 -22.12
C PRO A 190 -5.25 -4.52 -22.30
N LEU A 191 -5.90 -3.90 -23.29
CA LEU A 191 -7.28 -4.20 -23.64
C LEU A 191 -7.31 -5.25 -24.76
N PRO A 192 -7.94 -6.44 -24.56
CA PRO A 192 -8.09 -7.43 -25.61
C PRO A 192 -8.80 -6.86 -26.85
N ASP A 193 -8.39 -7.28 -28.05
CA ASP A 193 -8.91 -6.72 -29.31
C ASP A 193 -10.43 -6.85 -29.45
N ARG A 194 -11.01 -7.93 -28.90
CA ARG A 194 -12.47 -8.12 -28.86
C ARG A 194 -13.22 -7.07 -28.02
N LEU A 195 -12.55 -6.44 -27.04
CA LEU A 195 -13.14 -5.44 -26.14
C LEU A 195 -12.91 -4.00 -26.61
N ARG A 196 -11.87 -3.75 -27.42
CA ARG A 196 -11.55 -2.40 -27.92
C ARG A 196 -12.74 -1.66 -28.55
N PRO A 197 -13.60 -2.28 -29.40
CA PRO A 197 -14.75 -1.59 -29.99
C PRO A 197 -15.80 -1.14 -28.97
N LEU A 198 -15.79 -1.71 -27.75
CA LEU A 198 -16.76 -1.40 -26.70
C LEU A 198 -16.31 -0.27 -25.78
N ALA A 199 -15.02 0.10 -25.80
CA ALA A 199 -14.43 1.11 -24.92
C ALA A 199 -15.22 2.43 -24.91
N ALA A 200 -15.56 2.96 -26.09
CA ALA A 200 -16.32 4.22 -26.21
C ALA A 200 -17.76 4.13 -25.69
N ARG A 201 -18.35 2.92 -25.69
CA ARG A 201 -19.72 2.68 -25.16
C ARG A 201 -19.72 2.53 -23.64
N VAL A 202 -18.61 2.04 -23.07
CA VAL A 202 -18.48 1.77 -21.63
C VAL A 202 -18.05 3.01 -20.87
N LEU A 203 -17.22 3.87 -21.45
CA LEU A 203 -16.70 5.06 -20.80
C LEU A 203 -17.78 5.94 -20.13
N PRO A 204 -18.93 6.26 -20.77
CA PRO A 204 -19.97 7.07 -20.14
C PRO A 204 -20.72 6.37 -18.99
N LEU A 205 -20.59 5.05 -18.88
CA LEU A 205 -21.24 4.24 -17.85
C LEU A 205 -20.34 4.07 -16.61
N MET A 206 -19.07 4.48 -16.72
CA MET A 206 -18.07 4.26 -15.69
C MET A 206 -18.19 5.31 -14.58
N ARG A 207 -18.66 4.86 -13.43
CA ARG A 207 -18.84 5.67 -12.22
C ARG A 207 -18.68 4.82 -10.96
N PRO A 208 -18.34 5.41 -9.80
CA PRO A 208 -18.32 4.67 -8.54
C PRO A 208 -19.65 3.95 -8.29
N GLY A 209 -19.60 2.66 -7.97
CA GLY A 209 -20.80 1.83 -7.73
C GLY A 209 -21.61 1.47 -8.98
N ALA A 210 -21.02 1.56 -10.19
CA ALA A 210 -21.66 1.09 -11.41
C ALA A 210 -22.10 -0.39 -11.29
N ASP A 211 -23.26 -0.72 -11.87
CA ASP A 211 -23.76 -2.10 -11.93
C ASP A 211 -23.11 -2.82 -13.12
N ASP A 212 -21.96 -3.45 -12.85
CA ASP A 212 -21.22 -4.23 -13.85
C ASP A 212 -22.09 -5.30 -14.53
N ARG A 213 -23.07 -5.86 -13.82
CA ARG A 213 -23.94 -6.92 -14.36
C ARG A 213 -24.92 -6.35 -15.37
N SER A 214 -25.50 -5.19 -15.08
CA SER A 214 -26.37 -4.49 -16.03
C SER A 214 -25.60 -4.06 -17.28
N ILE A 215 -24.40 -3.51 -17.11
CA ILE A 215 -23.51 -3.13 -18.22
C ILE A 215 -23.16 -4.36 -19.07
N ALA A 216 -22.71 -5.44 -18.44
CA ALA A 216 -22.38 -6.70 -19.09
C ALA A 216 -23.55 -7.24 -19.94
N ASN A 217 -24.76 -7.29 -19.35
CA ASN A 217 -25.97 -7.73 -20.05
C ASN A 217 -26.32 -6.83 -21.25
N SER A 218 -26.21 -5.51 -21.11
CA SER A 218 -26.53 -4.55 -22.19
C SER A 218 -25.55 -4.61 -23.37
N LEU A 219 -24.32 -5.04 -23.12
CA LEU A 219 -23.24 -5.11 -24.11
C LEU A 219 -23.00 -6.52 -24.64
N GLY A 220 -23.64 -7.54 -24.05
CA GLY A 220 -23.45 -8.95 -24.42
C GLY A 220 -22.06 -9.48 -24.07
N ILE A 221 -21.46 -9.01 -22.98
CA ILE A 221 -20.12 -9.41 -22.50
C ILE A 221 -20.18 -9.97 -21.08
N SER A 222 -19.07 -10.52 -20.59
CA SER A 222 -18.99 -11.00 -19.20
C SER A 222 -18.77 -9.86 -18.20
N ARG A 223 -19.05 -10.08 -16.92
CA ARG A 223 -18.71 -9.13 -15.86
C ARG A 223 -17.20 -8.86 -15.79
N GLY A 224 -16.37 -9.90 -15.96
CA GLY A 224 -14.92 -9.75 -16.00
C GLY A 224 -14.46 -8.86 -17.17
N ASP A 225 -15.16 -8.90 -18.31
CA ASP A 225 -14.87 -8.00 -19.44
C ASP A 225 -15.17 -6.54 -19.11
N VAL A 226 -16.25 -6.27 -18.36
CA VAL A 226 -16.56 -4.92 -17.87
C VAL A 226 -15.45 -4.42 -16.96
N GLU A 227 -14.99 -5.26 -16.03
CA GLU A 227 -13.88 -4.89 -15.13
C GLU A 227 -12.58 -4.64 -15.91
N VAL A 228 -12.24 -5.47 -16.90
CA VAL A 228 -11.07 -5.25 -17.78
C VAL A 228 -11.19 -3.92 -18.54
N LEU A 229 -12.38 -3.61 -19.06
CA LEU A 229 -12.66 -2.32 -19.71
C LEU A 229 -12.50 -1.16 -18.72
N PHE A 230 -13.05 -1.27 -17.51
CA PHE A 230 -12.93 -0.24 -16.49
C PHE A 230 -11.48 0.00 -16.09
N ARG A 231 -10.73 -1.06 -15.79
CA ARG A 231 -9.30 -1.00 -15.47
C ARG A 231 -8.50 -0.33 -16.58
N HIS A 232 -8.77 -0.65 -17.85
CA HIS A 232 -8.09 0.00 -18.98
C HIS A 232 -8.48 1.49 -19.10
N LEU A 233 -9.78 1.77 -19.14
CA LEU A 233 -10.31 3.12 -19.38
C LEU A 233 -9.94 4.09 -18.26
N GLN A 234 -9.88 3.63 -17.00
CA GLN A 234 -9.61 4.52 -15.87
C GLN A 234 -8.16 5.06 -15.87
N HIS A 235 -7.23 4.37 -16.54
CA HIS A 235 -5.85 4.83 -16.73
C HIS A 235 -5.71 5.84 -17.88
N GLY A 236 -6.75 6.04 -18.70
CA GLY A 236 -6.77 7.08 -19.71
C GLY A 236 -6.94 8.48 -19.12
N SER A 237 -6.66 9.50 -19.93
CA SER A 237 -6.85 10.92 -19.60
C SER A 237 -8.32 11.39 -19.62
N ALA A 238 -9.27 10.47 -19.71
CA ALA A 238 -10.69 10.80 -19.73
C ALA A 238 -11.14 11.17 -18.31
N ASN A 239 -11.47 12.45 -18.10
CA ASN A 239 -12.26 12.87 -16.95
C ASN A 239 -13.57 12.09 -16.99
N PHE A 240 -13.82 11.25 -15.98
CA PHE A 240 -15.07 10.52 -15.88
C PHE A 240 -16.21 11.52 -15.73
N ALA A 241 -17.35 11.21 -16.34
CA ALA A 241 -18.58 11.94 -16.07
C ALA A 241 -19.02 11.62 -14.62
N GLY A 242 -18.47 12.36 -13.67
CA GLY A 242 -19.03 12.47 -12.33
C GLY A 242 -20.21 13.46 -12.31
N PRO A 243 -21.13 13.34 -11.35
CA PRO A 243 -22.25 14.27 -11.19
C PRO A 243 -21.78 15.72 -10.97
#